data_AF-A0A3B9D2B0-F1
#
_entry.id   AF-A0A3B9D2B0-F1
#
_cell.length_a   1.000
_cell.length_b   1.000
_cell.length_c   1.000
_cell.angle_alpha   90.00
_cell.angle_beta   90.00
_cell.angle_gamma   90.00
#
_symmetry.space_group_name_H-M   'P 1'
#
loop_
_entity.id
_entity.type
_entity.pdbx_description
1 polymer ?
#
loop_
_entity_poly.entity_id
_entity_poly.type
_entity_poly.pdbx_seq_one_letter_code
_entity_poly.pdbx_strand_id
1 'polypeptide(L)'
;MITATRTLFSWSLRADAKSVYPHIVRAGFSGLILVIMLLGFWDAARMSAPGLEFFHWICHLNILLIAVAGISYFVTAVTEEKDSGTLALLRLAGVSPLAIMLSKSTGRLISALMLLLIQLPFTFLAITLGGVTWQQILGSYFALAAWLCLVANAALFCSVRCSSSGRAASLATALTLGFAASGPILANTAGLRNVAWITPEVVNACKYLHGLQQDMSIWVRIETVLSTTGNVTLTAPQFWRCIMVGGGLFLLSNILFNRYSAPANPSGHGRTAGIRRLTVGRCWRLPITWKDFLFFMGGRSFLLVKCCGYLVLVSGFVWFHRANAPESRLWLSDDLLENSFYIAAGIMTIEMLLYASHSLFQEARQSTIATLRMLPISTSAMLLQKVAAVMVGLIPSFITLIVLFCWRPQVFLANDDFAEMVAAWGFFVFLSTHLTVLLSLYTRWAALPLAILISLPTFLCVGSACVALMNLTKTAAATHNISNAQWIGVGVNFVWMWVFVLLPMELEIINRWNRLSRR
;
A
#
# COMPACT_ATOMS: atom_id res chain seq x y z
N MET A 1 -29.10 21.17 -15.65
CA MET A 1 -28.19 20.25 -14.91
C MET A 1 -27.59 19.14 -15.78
N ILE A 2 -28.39 18.44 -16.60
CA ILE A 2 -27.91 17.31 -17.43
C ILE A 2 -26.84 17.74 -18.46
N THR A 3 -27.04 18.87 -19.15
CA THR A 3 -26.09 19.39 -20.16
C THR A 3 -24.73 19.78 -19.55
N ALA A 4 -24.74 20.41 -18.38
CA ALA A 4 -23.52 20.75 -17.64
C ALA A 4 -22.76 19.50 -17.18
N THR A 5 -23.48 18.46 -16.77
CA THR A 5 -22.86 17.19 -16.35
C THR A 5 -22.22 16.47 -17.54
N ARG A 6 -22.90 16.42 -18.69
CA ARG A 6 -22.38 15.80 -19.92
C ARG A 6 -21.15 16.53 -20.48
N THR A 7 -21.14 17.86 -20.42
CA THR A 7 -20.01 18.67 -20.90
C THR A 7 -18.78 18.49 -20.00
N LEU A 8 -18.94 18.55 -18.68
CA LEU A 8 -17.85 18.27 -17.73
C LEU A 8 -17.31 16.84 -17.86
N PHE A 9 -18.19 15.87 -18.07
CA PHE A 9 -17.81 14.48 -18.25
C PHE A 9 -17.02 14.27 -19.55
N SER A 10 -17.49 14.79 -20.68
CA SER A 10 -16.76 14.65 -21.96
C SER A 10 -15.41 15.37 -21.94
N TRP A 11 -15.34 16.53 -21.27
CA TRP A 11 -14.07 17.23 -21.03
C TRP A 11 -13.12 16.40 -20.16
N SER A 12 -13.60 15.82 -19.06
CA SER A 12 -12.79 14.95 -18.19
C SER A 12 -12.21 13.75 -18.95
N LEU A 13 -13.02 13.09 -19.78
CA LEU A 13 -12.56 11.96 -20.60
C LEU A 13 -11.50 12.37 -21.63
N ARG A 14 -11.68 13.53 -22.28
CA ARG A 14 -10.68 14.04 -23.24
C ARG A 14 -9.37 14.44 -22.56
N ALA A 15 -9.46 15.04 -21.36
CA ALA A 15 -8.29 15.39 -20.57
C ALA A 15 -7.52 14.11 -20.14
N ASP A 16 -8.24 13.09 -19.68
CA ASP A 16 -7.64 11.80 -19.30
C ASP A 16 -7.04 11.07 -20.52
N ALA A 17 -7.71 11.11 -21.68
CA ALA A 17 -7.21 10.47 -22.91
C ALA A 17 -5.91 11.09 -23.43
N LYS A 18 -5.75 12.42 -23.28
CA LYS A 18 -4.53 13.15 -23.66
C LYS A 18 -3.39 12.99 -22.65
N SER A 19 -3.71 12.58 -21.43
CA SER A 19 -2.70 12.37 -20.39
C SER A 19 -1.88 11.12 -20.72
N VAL A 20 -0.56 11.23 -20.66
CA VAL A 20 0.36 10.09 -20.89
C VAL A 20 0.35 9.12 -19.70
N TYR A 21 0.04 9.62 -18.50
CA TYR A 21 0.17 8.84 -17.27
C TYR A 21 -0.73 7.60 -17.20
N PRO A 22 -2.04 7.67 -17.52
CA PRO A 22 -2.88 6.47 -17.55
C PRO A 22 -2.38 5.41 -18.54
N HIS A 23 -1.79 5.83 -19.67
CA HIS A 23 -1.23 4.91 -20.66
C HIS A 23 0.05 4.23 -20.16
N ILE A 24 0.92 4.96 -19.45
CA ILE A 24 2.10 4.37 -18.79
C ILE A 24 1.66 3.34 -17.74
N VAL A 25 0.67 3.67 -16.92
CA VAL A 25 0.15 2.73 -15.90
C VAL A 25 -0.43 1.48 -16.56
N ARG A 26 -1.19 1.64 -17.65
CA ARG A 26 -1.70 0.52 -18.47
C ARG A 26 -0.58 -0.36 -19.03
N ALA A 27 0.45 0.25 -19.60
CA ALA A 27 1.58 -0.46 -20.16
C ALA A 27 2.37 -1.20 -19.08
N GLY A 28 2.66 -0.56 -17.95
CA GLY A 28 3.35 -1.19 -16.81
C GLY A 28 2.55 -2.35 -16.23
N PHE A 29 1.23 -2.19 -16.16
CA PHE A 29 0.34 -3.25 -15.70
C PHE A 29 0.28 -4.45 -16.64
N SER A 30 0.16 -4.21 -17.96
CA SER A 30 0.27 -5.25 -18.99
C SER A 30 1.63 -5.97 -18.94
N GLY A 31 2.72 -5.21 -18.77
CA GLY A 31 4.06 -5.75 -18.61
C GLY A 31 4.19 -6.64 -17.37
N LEU A 32 3.55 -6.28 -16.26
CA LEU A 32 3.57 -7.07 -15.04
C LEU A 32 2.79 -8.39 -15.18
N ILE A 33 1.63 -8.37 -15.87
CA ILE A 33 0.91 -9.60 -16.25
C ILE A 33 1.80 -10.49 -17.12
N LEU A 34 2.53 -9.92 -18.07
CA LEU A 34 3.47 -10.65 -18.93
C LEU A 34 4.60 -11.29 -18.11
N VAL A 35 5.18 -10.58 -17.13
CA VAL A 35 6.19 -11.16 -16.24
C VAL A 35 5.63 -12.33 -15.44
N ILE A 36 4.44 -12.20 -14.87
CA ILE A 36 3.80 -13.30 -14.14
C ILE A 36 3.48 -14.47 -15.06
N MET A 37 3.08 -14.20 -16.30
CA MET A 37 2.87 -15.23 -17.31
C MET A 37 4.17 -15.99 -17.61
N LEU A 38 5.30 -15.29 -17.74
CA LEU A 38 6.60 -15.93 -17.96
C LEU A 38 7.02 -16.82 -16.77
N LEU A 39 6.78 -16.35 -15.54
CA LEU A 39 7.05 -17.14 -14.34
C LEU A 39 6.13 -18.37 -14.26
N GLY A 40 4.83 -18.16 -14.48
CA GLY A 40 3.85 -19.24 -14.49
C GLY A 40 4.08 -20.26 -15.61
N PHE A 41 4.66 -19.87 -16.74
CA PHE A 41 5.01 -20.79 -17.83
C PHE A 41 6.07 -21.83 -17.41
N TRP A 42 7.02 -21.44 -16.54
CA TRP A 42 8.01 -22.39 -16.02
C TRP A 42 7.40 -23.41 -15.07
N ASP A 43 6.41 -23.01 -14.27
CA ASP A 43 5.69 -23.90 -13.37
C ASP A 43 4.63 -24.74 -14.10
N ALA A 44 4.04 -24.20 -15.17
CA ALA A 44 3.00 -24.83 -15.97
C ALA A 44 3.43 -26.18 -16.56
N ALA A 45 4.73 -26.38 -16.81
CA ALA A 45 5.25 -27.68 -17.25
C ALA A 45 5.03 -28.82 -16.24
N ARG A 46 4.68 -28.51 -14.99
CA ARG A 46 4.53 -29.47 -13.88
C ARG A 46 3.09 -29.61 -13.38
N MET A 47 2.17 -28.74 -13.80
CA MET A 47 0.80 -28.67 -13.25
C MET A 47 -0.25 -29.16 -14.26
N SER A 48 -1.31 -29.79 -13.78
CA SER A 48 -2.37 -30.38 -14.61
C SER A 48 -3.37 -29.36 -15.18
N ALA A 49 -3.45 -28.15 -14.62
CA ALA A 49 -4.36 -27.08 -15.06
C ALA A 49 -3.68 -25.69 -15.07
N PRO A 50 -2.70 -25.48 -15.96
CA PRO A 50 -1.87 -24.28 -15.93
C PRO A 50 -2.63 -22.97 -16.23
N GLY A 51 -3.66 -23.02 -17.09
CA GLY A 51 -4.46 -21.83 -17.40
C GLY A 51 -5.32 -21.35 -16.22
N LEU A 52 -5.80 -22.25 -15.36
CA LEU A 52 -6.58 -21.91 -14.17
C LEU A 52 -5.75 -21.16 -13.14
N GLU A 53 -4.56 -21.69 -12.81
CA GLU A 53 -3.61 -21.05 -11.91
C GLU A 53 -3.15 -19.70 -12.46
N PHE A 54 -2.83 -19.61 -13.75
CA PHE A 54 -2.49 -18.34 -14.37
C PHE A 54 -3.60 -17.30 -14.23
N PHE A 55 -4.86 -17.70 -14.48
CA PHE A 55 -6.00 -16.81 -14.31
C PHE A 55 -6.26 -16.44 -12.83
N HIS A 56 -5.98 -17.36 -11.91
CA HIS A 56 -6.02 -17.12 -10.47
C HIS A 56 -5.04 -16.00 -10.06
N TRP A 57 -3.80 -16.06 -10.54
CA TRP A 57 -2.80 -15.01 -10.33
C TRP A 57 -3.23 -13.66 -10.91
N ILE A 58 -3.79 -13.63 -12.12
CA ILE A 58 -4.35 -12.40 -12.73
C ILE A 58 -5.44 -11.80 -11.84
N CYS A 59 -6.36 -12.62 -11.33
CA CYS A 59 -7.45 -12.13 -10.47
C CYS A 59 -6.93 -11.58 -9.14
N HIS A 60 -5.97 -12.26 -8.49
CA HIS A 60 -5.38 -11.82 -7.23
C HIS A 60 -4.64 -10.49 -7.39
N LEU A 61 -3.89 -10.37 -8.47
CA LEU A 61 -3.20 -9.15 -8.85
C LEU A 61 -4.18 -8.01 -9.10
N ASN A 62 -5.30 -8.26 -9.79
CA ASN A 62 -6.35 -7.26 -9.98
C ASN A 62 -6.94 -6.77 -8.67
N ILE A 63 -7.22 -7.68 -7.73
CA ILE A 63 -7.74 -7.31 -6.42
C ILE A 63 -6.73 -6.37 -5.72
N LEU A 64 -5.44 -6.74 -5.73
CA LEU A 64 -4.38 -5.93 -5.14
C LEU A 64 -4.25 -4.56 -5.82
N LEU A 65 -4.27 -4.51 -7.15
CA LEU A 65 -4.18 -3.27 -7.90
C LEU A 65 -5.38 -2.36 -7.63
N ILE A 66 -6.60 -2.91 -7.65
CA ILE A 66 -7.82 -2.16 -7.34
C ILE A 66 -7.74 -1.62 -5.91
N ALA A 67 -7.29 -2.44 -4.94
CA ALA A 67 -7.16 -2.03 -3.56
C ALA A 67 -6.12 -0.92 -3.37
N VAL A 68 -4.96 -0.99 -4.02
CA VAL A 68 -3.87 -0.01 -3.81
C VAL A 68 -4.00 1.18 -4.76
N ALA A 69 -3.95 0.94 -6.07
CA ALA A 69 -3.98 1.99 -7.09
C ALA A 69 -5.37 2.63 -7.21
N GLY A 70 -6.44 1.85 -7.08
CA GLY A 70 -7.81 2.36 -7.11
C GLY A 70 -8.05 3.37 -5.99
N ILE A 71 -7.67 3.06 -4.75
CA ILE A 71 -7.79 4.00 -3.62
C ILE A 71 -7.07 5.31 -3.93
N SER A 72 -5.79 5.27 -4.34
CA SER A 72 -5.02 6.49 -4.63
C SER A 72 -5.63 7.31 -5.77
N TYR A 73 -6.18 6.66 -6.79
CA TYR A 73 -6.80 7.33 -7.92
C TYR A 73 -8.16 7.95 -7.60
N PHE A 74 -9.02 7.28 -6.82
CA PHE A 74 -10.35 7.81 -6.49
C PHE A 74 -10.34 8.80 -5.33
N VAL A 75 -9.43 8.64 -4.38
CA VAL A 75 -9.28 9.57 -3.25
C VAL A 75 -9.00 10.98 -3.71
N THR A 76 -8.28 11.17 -4.82
CA THR A 76 -7.95 12.52 -5.29
C THR A 76 -9.12 13.23 -5.98
N ALA A 77 -10.25 12.57 -6.23
CA ALA A 77 -11.32 13.13 -7.09
C ALA A 77 -11.88 14.45 -6.57
N VAL A 78 -12.07 14.57 -5.24
CA VAL A 78 -12.56 15.78 -4.59
C VAL A 78 -11.43 16.51 -3.84
N THR A 79 -10.55 15.78 -3.16
CA THR A 79 -9.46 16.43 -2.40
C THR A 79 -8.49 17.20 -3.27
N GLU A 80 -8.30 16.82 -4.53
CA GLU A 80 -7.46 17.60 -5.45
C GLU A 80 -8.00 19.02 -5.62
N GLU A 81 -9.31 19.17 -5.79
CA GLU A 81 -9.99 20.48 -5.91
C GLU A 81 -10.07 21.25 -4.58
N LYS A 82 -10.15 20.51 -3.46
CA LYS A 82 -10.08 21.11 -2.12
C LYS A 82 -8.69 21.66 -1.85
N ASP A 83 -7.67 20.85 -2.12
CA ASP A 83 -6.27 21.18 -1.87
C ASP A 83 -5.81 22.34 -2.77
N SER A 84 -6.30 22.45 -4.01
CA SER A 84 -6.01 23.56 -4.92
C SER A 84 -6.83 24.82 -4.65
N GLY A 85 -7.82 24.77 -3.73
CA GLY A 85 -8.73 25.90 -3.47
C GLY A 85 -9.70 26.22 -4.61
N THR A 86 -9.74 25.42 -5.66
CA THR A 86 -10.62 25.62 -6.83
C THR A 86 -12.05 25.18 -6.57
N LEU A 87 -12.29 24.39 -5.52
CA LEU A 87 -13.64 23.95 -5.15
C LEU A 87 -14.59 25.12 -4.87
N ALA A 88 -14.10 26.20 -4.23
CA ALA A 88 -14.90 27.40 -3.98
C ALA A 88 -15.27 28.11 -5.29
N LEU A 89 -14.33 28.21 -6.23
CA LEU A 89 -14.56 28.81 -7.56
C LEU A 89 -15.60 28.01 -8.36
N LEU A 90 -15.53 26.68 -8.35
CA LEU A 90 -16.51 25.82 -9.03
C LEU A 90 -17.93 25.97 -8.45
N ARG A 91 -18.03 26.24 -7.15
CA ARG A 91 -19.33 26.52 -6.50
C ARG A 91 -19.86 27.90 -6.85
N LEU A 92 -19.00 28.90 -6.95
CA LEU A 92 -19.38 30.24 -7.43
C LEU A 92 -19.88 30.20 -8.88
N ALA A 93 -19.35 29.28 -9.70
CA ALA A 93 -19.84 29.03 -11.06
C ALA A 93 -21.21 28.31 -11.12
N GLY A 94 -21.87 28.08 -9.97
CA GLY A 94 -23.20 27.46 -9.91
C GLY A 94 -23.22 25.95 -10.18
N VAL A 95 -22.06 25.29 -10.17
CA VAL A 95 -22.00 23.84 -10.41
C VAL A 95 -22.44 23.09 -9.15
N SER A 96 -23.52 22.31 -9.27
CA SER A 96 -24.05 21.54 -8.14
C SER A 96 -23.02 20.49 -7.63
N PRO A 97 -22.94 20.24 -6.30
CA PRO A 97 -22.13 19.17 -5.71
C PRO A 97 -22.24 17.81 -6.39
N LEU A 98 -23.47 17.38 -6.67
CA LEU A 98 -23.77 16.12 -7.35
C LEU A 98 -23.11 16.08 -8.74
N ALA A 99 -23.21 17.17 -9.52
CA ALA A 99 -22.59 17.22 -10.84
C ALA A 99 -21.06 17.12 -10.76
N ILE A 100 -20.41 17.80 -9.80
CA ILE A 100 -18.96 17.73 -9.59
C ILE A 100 -18.53 16.31 -9.22
N MET A 101 -19.21 15.69 -8.26
CA MET A 101 -18.88 14.34 -7.79
C MET A 101 -19.12 13.30 -8.89
N LEU A 102 -20.26 13.36 -9.56
CA LEU A 102 -20.64 12.37 -10.59
C LEU A 102 -19.77 12.50 -11.83
N SER A 103 -19.47 13.71 -12.32
CA SER A 103 -18.64 13.87 -13.52
C SER A 103 -17.22 13.36 -13.30
N LYS A 104 -16.61 13.65 -12.14
CA LYS A 104 -15.23 13.24 -11.84
C LYS A 104 -15.10 11.78 -11.46
N SER A 105 -15.96 11.28 -10.56
CA SER A 105 -15.90 9.89 -10.12
C SER A 105 -16.22 8.92 -11.26
N THR A 106 -17.24 9.24 -12.09
CA THR A 106 -17.63 8.38 -13.22
C THR A 106 -16.55 8.34 -14.31
N GLY A 107 -15.93 9.49 -14.63
CA GLY A 107 -14.82 9.52 -15.59
C GLY A 107 -13.65 8.63 -15.15
N ARG A 108 -13.28 8.74 -13.87
CA ARG A 108 -12.24 7.90 -13.25
C ARG A 108 -12.66 6.42 -13.19
N LEU A 109 -13.93 6.13 -12.92
CA LEU A 109 -14.45 4.76 -12.88
C LEU A 109 -14.39 4.09 -14.24
N ILE A 110 -14.78 4.78 -15.31
CA ILE A 110 -14.67 4.27 -16.68
C ILE A 110 -13.21 4.06 -17.05
N SER A 111 -12.32 5.01 -16.71
CA SER A 111 -10.89 4.85 -16.95
C SER A 111 -10.31 3.63 -16.22
N ALA A 112 -10.76 3.36 -15.00
CA ALA A 112 -10.36 2.19 -14.22
C ALA A 112 -10.97 0.87 -14.78
N LEU A 113 -12.21 0.88 -15.26
CA LEU A 113 -12.80 -0.27 -15.95
C LEU A 113 -12.06 -0.61 -17.25
N MET A 114 -11.54 0.41 -17.96
CA MET A 114 -10.67 0.19 -19.12
C MET A 114 -9.35 -0.50 -18.74
N LEU A 115 -8.87 -0.34 -17.49
CA LEU A 115 -7.72 -1.13 -16.98
C LEU A 115 -8.06 -2.61 -16.76
N LEU A 116 -9.33 -2.97 -16.55
CA LEU A 116 -9.74 -4.37 -16.52
C LEU A 116 -9.85 -4.93 -17.93
N LEU A 117 -10.40 -4.13 -18.86
CA LEU A 117 -10.57 -4.52 -20.26
C LEU A 117 -9.25 -4.76 -21.00
N ILE A 118 -8.18 -4.03 -20.67
CA ILE A 118 -6.86 -4.23 -21.31
C ILE A 118 -6.28 -5.63 -21.08
N GLN A 119 -6.83 -6.38 -20.12
CA GLN A 119 -6.34 -7.71 -19.75
C GLN A 119 -6.99 -8.83 -20.53
N LEU A 120 -8.07 -8.52 -21.28
CA LEU A 120 -8.80 -9.53 -22.05
C LEU A 120 -7.88 -10.40 -22.93
N PRO A 121 -6.86 -9.85 -23.64
CA PRO A 121 -5.94 -10.67 -24.41
C PRO A 121 -5.22 -11.75 -23.58
N PHE A 122 -4.79 -11.42 -22.37
CA PHE A 122 -4.14 -12.37 -21.47
C PHE A 122 -5.13 -13.41 -20.91
N THR A 123 -6.37 -13.02 -20.66
CA THR A 123 -7.40 -13.99 -20.24
C THR A 123 -7.80 -14.94 -21.35
N PHE A 124 -7.81 -14.50 -22.62
CA PHE A 124 -8.00 -15.39 -23.75
C PHE A 124 -6.86 -16.41 -23.86
N LEU A 125 -5.62 -16.00 -23.57
CA LEU A 125 -4.50 -16.93 -23.47
C LEU A 125 -4.71 -17.97 -22.35
N ALA A 126 -5.25 -17.56 -21.20
CA ALA A 126 -5.58 -18.50 -20.11
C ALA A 126 -6.59 -19.57 -20.55
N ILE A 127 -7.57 -19.23 -21.40
CA ILE A 127 -8.51 -20.21 -21.99
C ILE A 127 -7.75 -21.20 -22.88
N THR A 128 -6.80 -20.72 -23.70
CA THR A 128 -6.03 -21.61 -24.60
C THR A 128 -5.09 -22.56 -23.85
N LEU A 129 -4.63 -22.18 -22.65
CA LEU A 129 -3.84 -23.03 -21.76
C LEU A 129 -4.68 -24.09 -21.03
N GLY A 130 -6.01 -24.05 -21.18
CA GLY A 130 -6.95 -25.00 -20.60
C GLY A 130 -7.27 -24.75 -19.13
N GLY A 131 -8.34 -25.38 -18.64
CA GLY A 131 -8.74 -25.35 -17.23
C GLY A 131 -9.63 -24.17 -16.81
N VAL A 132 -9.98 -23.24 -17.71
CA VAL A 132 -10.86 -22.10 -17.41
C VAL A 132 -12.03 -22.03 -18.40
N THR A 133 -13.24 -21.88 -17.88
CA THR A 133 -14.46 -21.71 -18.68
C THR A 133 -14.80 -20.23 -18.92
N TRP A 134 -15.54 -19.94 -19.99
CA TRP A 134 -16.01 -18.57 -20.29
C TRP A 134 -16.84 -17.96 -19.16
N GLN A 135 -17.65 -18.78 -18.47
CA GLN A 135 -18.48 -18.34 -17.35
C GLN A 135 -17.64 -17.92 -16.14
N GLN A 136 -16.52 -18.62 -15.86
CA GLN A 136 -15.60 -18.25 -14.79
C GLN A 136 -14.93 -16.92 -15.04
N ILE A 137 -14.54 -16.66 -16.29
CA ILE A 137 -13.93 -15.39 -16.68
C ILE A 137 -14.94 -14.26 -16.51
N LEU A 138 -16.13 -14.37 -17.10
CA LEU A 138 -17.16 -13.34 -16.97
C LEU A 138 -17.55 -13.11 -15.50
N GLY A 139 -17.77 -14.18 -14.73
CA GLY A 139 -18.11 -14.10 -13.30
C GLY A 139 -17.04 -13.39 -12.47
N SER A 140 -15.76 -13.66 -12.75
CA SER A 140 -14.63 -12.99 -12.10
C SER A 140 -14.55 -11.51 -12.47
N TYR A 141 -14.73 -11.15 -13.75
CA TYR A 141 -14.74 -9.74 -14.18
C TYR A 141 -15.90 -8.94 -13.59
N PHE A 142 -17.11 -9.51 -13.50
CA PHE A 142 -18.23 -8.86 -12.83
C PHE A 142 -17.97 -8.67 -11.33
N ALA A 143 -17.39 -9.66 -10.66
CA ALA A 143 -17.01 -9.56 -9.25
C ALA A 143 -15.94 -8.47 -9.03
N LEU A 144 -14.92 -8.40 -9.89
CA LEU A 144 -13.87 -7.37 -9.87
C LEU A 144 -14.43 -5.97 -10.16
N ALA A 145 -15.36 -5.84 -11.11
CA ALA A 145 -16.01 -4.57 -11.43
C ALA A 145 -16.86 -4.05 -10.27
N ALA A 146 -17.60 -4.94 -9.59
CA ALA A 146 -18.36 -4.59 -8.39
C ALA A 146 -17.44 -4.18 -7.23
N TRP A 147 -16.33 -4.91 -7.04
CA TRP A 147 -15.31 -4.57 -6.05
C TRP A 147 -14.68 -3.19 -6.33
N LEU A 148 -14.33 -2.91 -7.60
CA LEU A 148 -13.84 -1.61 -8.03
C LEU A 148 -14.84 -0.49 -7.74
N CYS A 149 -16.14 -0.72 -7.98
CA CYS A 149 -17.19 0.24 -7.66
C CYS A 149 -17.29 0.52 -6.16
N LEU A 150 -17.21 -0.52 -5.32
CA LEU A 150 -17.20 -0.36 -3.87
C LEU A 150 -15.98 0.46 -3.40
N VAL A 151 -14.78 0.09 -3.84
CA VAL A 151 -13.53 0.78 -3.49
C VAL A 151 -13.56 2.24 -3.97
N ALA A 152 -14.05 2.50 -5.19
CA ALA A 152 -14.17 3.84 -5.74
C ALA A 152 -15.05 4.75 -4.88
N ASN A 153 -16.21 4.24 -4.44
CA ASN A 153 -17.15 5.00 -3.62
C ASN A 153 -16.68 5.17 -2.17
N ALA A 154 -16.00 4.16 -1.61
CA ALA A 154 -15.36 4.29 -0.29
C ALA A 154 -14.23 5.33 -0.29
N ALA A 155 -13.39 5.32 -1.33
CA ALA A 155 -12.34 6.31 -1.55
C ALA A 155 -12.90 7.72 -1.76
N LEU A 156 -13.99 7.85 -2.53
CA LEU A 156 -14.71 9.11 -2.74
C LEU A 156 -15.29 9.66 -1.43
N PHE A 157 -15.91 8.80 -0.61
CA PHE A 157 -16.40 9.19 0.70
C PHE A 157 -15.28 9.73 1.60
N CYS A 158 -14.13 9.05 1.63
CA CYS A 158 -12.95 9.51 2.36
C CYS A 158 -12.41 10.85 1.81
N SER A 159 -12.45 11.02 0.48
CA SER A 159 -12.09 12.26 -0.22
C SER A 159 -12.95 13.45 0.21
N VAL A 160 -14.27 13.24 0.33
CA VAL A 160 -15.18 14.29 0.79
C VAL A 160 -14.98 14.61 2.27
N ARG A 161 -14.68 13.62 3.12
CA ARG A 161 -14.49 13.83 4.55
C ARG A 161 -13.20 14.58 4.90
N CYS A 162 -12.10 14.27 4.21
CA CYS A 162 -10.80 14.85 4.57
C CYS A 162 -10.56 16.19 3.87
N SER A 163 -9.78 17.04 4.53
CA SER A 163 -9.31 18.30 3.95
C SER A 163 -8.13 18.10 3.00
N SER A 164 -7.31 17.06 3.26
CA SER A 164 -6.17 16.71 2.42
C SER A 164 -6.29 15.31 1.84
N SER A 165 -5.85 15.21 0.60
CA SER A 165 -5.61 13.98 -0.17
C SER A 165 -4.85 12.89 0.60
N GLY A 166 -3.74 13.23 1.26
CA GLY A 166 -2.95 12.27 2.03
C GLY A 166 -3.74 11.65 3.20
N ARG A 167 -4.53 12.47 3.91
CA ARG A 167 -5.39 11.98 4.99
C ARG A 167 -6.54 11.12 4.45
N ALA A 168 -7.15 11.54 3.34
CA ALA A 168 -8.17 10.74 2.67
C ALA A 168 -7.62 9.38 2.21
N ALA A 169 -6.39 9.34 1.68
CA ALA A 169 -5.74 8.11 1.25
C ALA A 169 -5.49 7.20 2.44
N SER A 170 -4.90 7.72 3.51
CA SER A 170 -4.67 6.94 4.74
C SER A 170 -5.96 6.37 5.33
N LEU A 171 -7.05 7.14 5.33
CA LEU A 171 -8.34 6.69 5.85
C LEU A 171 -8.96 5.62 4.95
N ALA A 172 -8.94 5.82 3.62
CA ALA A 172 -9.47 4.84 2.68
C ALA A 172 -8.67 3.53 2.73
N THR A 173 -7.34 3.60 2.78
CA THR A 173 -6.48 2.43 2.96
C THR A 173 -6.75 1.74 4.29
N ALA A 174 -6.89 2.49 5.39
CA ALA A 174 -7.24 1.90 6.69
C ALA A 174 -8.61 1.20 6.68
N LEU A 175 -9.61 1.75 5.98
CA LEU A 175 -10.92 1.10 5.82
C LEU A 175 -10.82 -0.20 5.02
N THR A 176 -10.09 -0.19 3.90
CA THR A 176 -9.92 -1.38 3.06
C THR A 176 -9.10 -2.46 3.77
N LEU A 177 -8.02 -2.09 4.46
CA LEU A 177 -7.22 -3.02 5.27
C LEU A 177 -8.02 -3.54 6.47
N GLY A 178 -8.79 -2.67 7.15
CA GLY A 178 -9.68 -3.08 8.22
C GLY A 178 -10.73 -4.08 7.75
N PHE A 179 -11.31 -3.86 6.56
CA PHE A 179 -12.22 -4.81 5.93
C PHE A 179 -11.53 -6.16 5.63
N ALA A 180 -10.32 -6.14 5.05
CA ALA A 180 -9.57 -7.36 4.77
C ALA A 180 -9.17 -8.13 6.05
N ALA A 181 -8.69 -7.41 7.07
CA ALA A 181 -8.27 -7.98 8.35
C ALA A 181 -9.45 -8.49 9.20
N SER A 182 -10.63 -7.89 9.05
CA SER A 182 -11.80 -8.29 9.82
C SER A 182 -12.20 -9.76 9.59
N GLY A 183 -11.98 -10.31 8.39
CA GLY A 183 -12.30 -11.71 8.08
C GLY A 183 -11.55 -12.70 9.00
N PRO A 184 -10.21 -12.74 8.95
CA PRO A 184 -9.40 -13.61 9.83
C PRO A 184 -9.62 -13.35 11.32
N ILE A 185 -9.77 -12.09 11.74
CA ILE A 185 -10.01 -11.74 13.14
C ILE A 185 -11.35 -12.33 13.64
N LEU A 186 -12.42 -12.16 12.86
CA LEU A 186 -13.73 -12.71 13.20
C LEU A 186 -13.74 -14.25 13.14
N ALA A 187 -13.03 -14.85 12.19
CA ALA A 187 -12.89 -16.31 12.10
C ALA A 187 -12.16 -16.89 13.32
N ASN A 188 -11.00 -16.31 13.67
CA ASN A 188 -10.20 -16.76 14.80
C ASN A 188 -10.95 -16.59 16.13
N THR A 189 -11.61 -15.44 16.33
CA THR A 189 -12.43 -15.22 17.54
C THR A 189 -13.63 -16.17 17.62
N ALA A 190 -14.25 -16.51 16.48
CA ALA A 190 -15.31 -17.52 16.44
C ALA A 190 -14.82 -18.96 16.69
N GLY A 191 -13.53 -19.23 16.42
CA GLY A 191 -12.87 -20.51 16.63
C GLY A 191 -12.41 -20.78 18.07
N LEU A 192 -12.29 -19.73 18.90
CA LEU A 192 -11.93 -19.84 20.31
C LEU A 192 -13.07 -20.51 21.11
N ARG A 193 -13.05 -21.84 21.20
CA ARG A 193 -13.96 -22.63 22.06
C ARG A 193 -13.39 -22.71 23.48
N ASN A 194 -14.26 -22.70 24.49
CA ASN A 194 -13.94 -22.90 25.92
C ASN A 194 -13.17 -21.77 26.62
N VAL A 195 -13.18 -20.56 26.07
CA VAL A 195 -12.58 -19.40 26.71
C VAL A 195 -13.56 -18.79 27.71
N ALA A 196 -13.30 -18.94 29.03
CA ALA A 196 -14.24 -18.65 30.12
C ALA A 196 -14.81 -17.20 30.18
N TRP A 197 -14.17 -16.25 29.50
CA TRP A 197 -14.53 -14.82 29.51
C TRP A 197 -15.27 -14.36 28.25
N ILE A 198 -15.45 -15.22 27.24
CA ILE A 198 -16.21 -14.90 26.02
C ILE A 198 -17.61 -15.51 26.12
N THR A 199 -18.64 -14.66 26.12
CA THR A 199 -20.02 -15.13 26.13
C THR A 199 -20.40 -15.79 24.79
N PRO A 200 -21.26 -16.83 24.79
CA PRO A 200 -21.69 -17.51 23.56
C PRO A 200 -22.40 -16.56 22.57
N GLU A 201 -23.04 -15.50 23.07
CA GLU A 201 -23.64 -14.45 22.25
C GLU A 201 -22.60 -13.70 21.41
N VAL A 202 -21.43 -13.38 21.98
CA VAL A 202 -20.33 -12.73 21.25
C VAL A 202 -19.80 -13.65 20.15
N VAL A 203 -19.65 -14.95 20.43
CA VAL A 203 -19.23 -15.93 19.42
C VAL A 203 -20.24 -16.01 18.28
N ASN A 204 -21.54 -16.04 18.57
CA ASN A 204 -22.59 -16.07 17.56
C ASN A 204 -22.63 -14.79 16.73
N ALA A 205 -22.47 -13.63 17.38
CA ALA A 205 -22.34 -12.34 16.69
C ALA A 205 -21.11 -12.31 15.77
N CYS A 206 -19.95 -12.80 16.24
CA CYS A 206 -18.74 -12.89 15.42
C CYS A 206 -18.93 -13.83 14.21
N LYS A 207 -19.58 -14.98 14.38
CA LYS A 207 -19.90 -15.90 13.27
C LYS A 207 -20.82 -15.25 12.24
N TYR A 208 -21.85 -14.53 12.69
CA TYR A 208 -22.75 -13.82 11.80
C TYR A 208 -22.04 -12.70 11.03
N LEU A 209 -21.26 -11.88 11.72
CA LEU A 209 -20.46 -10.82 11.10
C LEU A 209 -19.40 -11.38 10.14
N HIS A 210 -18.77 -12.51 10.49
CA HIS A 210 -17.85 -13.22 9.60
C HIS A 210 -18.58 -13.67 8.33
N GLY A 211 -19.76 -14.28 8.43
CA GLY A 211 -20.57 -14.66 7.27
C GLY A 211 -20.91 -13.48 6.37
N LEU A 212 -21.34 -12.35 6.95
CA LEU A 212 -21.60 -11.12 6.20
C LEU A 212 -20.33 -10.59 5.50
N GLN A 213 -19.18 -10.67 6.14
CA GLN A 213 -17.90 -10.26 5.59
C GLN A 213 -17.45 -11.18 4.45
N GLN A 214 -17.57 -12.49 4.61
CA GLN A 214 -17.23 -13.50 3.60
C GLN A 214 -18.09 -13.33 2.34
N ASP A 215 -19.38 -13.09 2.52
CA ASP A 215 -20.31 -12.81 1.42
C ASP A 215 -19.97 -11.53 0.63
N MET A 216 -19.29 -10.56 1.25
CA MET A 216 -18.80 -9.34 0.59
C MET A 216 -17.36 -9.48 0.08
N SER A 217 -16.63 -10.50 0.53
CA SER A 217 -15.21 -10.66 0.24
C SER A 217 -15.00 -11.07 -1.22
N ILE A 218 -14.23 -10.26 -1.94
CA ILE A 218 -13.84 -10.56 -3.32
C ILE A 218 -12.92 -11.77 -3.41
N TRP A 219 -12.05 -12.00 -2.41
CA TRP A 219 -11.12 -13.14 -2.38
C TRP A 219 -11.87 -14.47 -2.40
N VAL A 220 -12.81 -14.63 -1.47
CA VAL A 220 -13.68 -15.81 -1.35
C VAL A 220 -14.50 -16.00 -2.63
N ARG A 221 -14.99 -14.89 -3.21
CA ARG A 221 -15.74 -14.97 -4.47
C ARG A 221 -14.87 -15.47 -5.62
N ILE A 222 -13.64 -14.98 -5.77
CA ILE A 222 -12.73 -15.44 -6.81
C ILE A 222 -12.37 -16.92 -6.59
N GLU A 223 -12.06 -17.34 -5.37
CA GLU A 223 -11.79 -18.76 -5.04
C GLU A 223 -12.98 -19.66 -5.39
N THR A 224 -14.20 -19.25 -5.03
CA THR A 224 -15.42 -20.03 -5.37
C THR A 224 -15.67 -20.10 -6.88
N VAL A 225 -15.45 -19.01 -7.62
CA VAL A 225 -15.61 -18.99 -9.09
C VAL A 225 -14.55 -19.85 -9.76
N LEU A 226 -13.32 -19.86 -9.25
CA LEU A 226 -12.20 -20.60 -9.83
C LEU A 226 -12.13 -22.06 -9.38
N SER A 227 -12.93 -22.47 -8.39
CA SER A 227 -13.07 -23.88 -8.03
C SER A 227 -13.60 -24.72 -9.19
N THR A 228 -13.01 -25.89 -9.43
CA THR A 228 -13.28 -26.76 -10.60
C THR A 228 -14.65 -27.44 -10.58
N THR A 229 -15.35 -27.43 -9.45
CA THR A 229 -16.57 -28.23 -9.21
C THR A 229 -17.85 -27.41 -9.03
N GLY A 230 -17.76 -26.07 -9.02
CA GLY A 230 -18.90 -25.20 -8.72
C GLY A 230 -19.73 -24.80 -9.95
N ASN A 231 -21.07 -24.80 -9.81
CA ASN A 231 -21.94 -24.09 -10.74
C ASN A 231 -21.66 -22.58 -10.66
N VAL A 232 -21.08 -22.04 -11.73
CA VAL A 232 -20.68 -20.63 -11.78
C VAL A 232 -21.88 -19.75 -12.09
N THR A 233 -22.36 -19.05 -11.07
CA THR A 233 -23.34 -17.98 -11.26
C THR A 233 -22.64 -16.70 -11.73
N LEU A 234 -23.20 -15.96 -12.69
CA LEU A 234 -22.61 -14.70 -13.15
C LEU A 234 -22.72 -13.60 -12.07
N THR A 235 -23.87 -13.53 -11.38
CA THR A 235 -24.16 -12.53 -10.36
C THR A 235 -24.36 -13.19 -8.99
N ALA A 236 -23.33 -13.10 -8.14
CA ALA A 236 -23.41 -13.57 -6.76
C ALA A 236 -23.97 -12.50 -5.80
N PRO A 237 -24.35 -12.88 -4.57
CA PRO A 237 -24.69 -11.93 -3.51
C PRO A 237 -23.61 -10.86 -3.29
N GLN A 238 -22.33 -11.22 -3.47
CA GLN A 238 -21.19 -10.30 -3.40
C GLN A 238 -21.35 -9.11 -4.35
N PHE A 239 -21.74 -9.34 -5.60
CA PHE A 239 -21.94 -8.28 -6.60
C PHE A 239 -22.96 -7.25 -6.10
N TRP A 240 -24.15 -7.72 -5.71
CA TRP A 240 -25.24 -6.85 -5.27
C TRP A 240 -24.89 -6.10 -3.98
N ARG A 241 -24.27 -6.75 -3.01
CA ARG A 241 -23.86 -6.11 -1.75
C ARG A 241 -22.79 -5.04 -1.99
N CYS A 242 -21.79 -5.29 -2.82
CA CYS A 242 -20.78 -4.29 -3.17
C CYS A 242 -21.40 -3.07 -3.88
N ILE A 243 -22.31 -3.28 -4.83
CA ILE A 243 -23.02 -2.19 -5.52
C ILE A 243 -23.93 -1.42 -4.56
N MET A 244 -24.68 -2.10 -3.68
CA MET A 244 -25.55 -1.46 -2.70
C MET A 244 -24.77 -0.63 -1.69
N VAL A 245 -23.71 -1.19 -1.10
CA VAL A 245 -22.86 -0.47 -0.14
C VAL A 245 -22.12 0.68 -0.82
N GLY A 246 -21.60 0.47 -2.03
CA GLY A 246 -20.96 1.51 -2.84
C GLY A 246 -21.92 2.66 -3.17
N GLY A 247 -23.14 2.35 -3.61
CA GLY A 247 -24.19 3.33 -3.86
C GLY A 247 -24.60 4.09 -2.59
N GLY A 248 -24.73 3.40 -1.46
CA GLY A 248 -24.98 4.02 -0.16
C GLY A 248 -23.88 5.00 0.25
N LEU A 249 -22.61 4.61 0.10
CA LEU A 249 -21.47 5.50 0.36
C LEU A 249 -21.43 6.70 -0.57
N PHE A 250 -21.79 6.53 -1.85
CA PHE A 250 -21.90 7.64 -2.79
C PHE A 250 -22.98 8.64 -2.38
N LEU A 251 -24.18 8.16 -2.01
CA LEU A 251 -25.28 9.01 -1.54
C LEU A 251 -24.90 9.73 -0.25
N LEU A 252 -24.32 9.02 0.71
CA LEU A 252 -23.85 9.61 1.97
C LEU A 252 -22.78 10.68 1.72
N SER A 253 -21.86 10.41 0.79
CA SER A 253 -20.82 11.35 0.39
C SER A 253 -21.41 12.62 -0.25
N ASN A 254 -22.49 12.51 -1.02
CA ASN A 254 -23.20 13.66 -1.60
C ASN A 254 -23.89 14.49 -0.52
N ILE A 255 -24.63 13.85 0.40
CA ILE A 255 -25.30 14.53 1.52
C ILE A 255 -24.29 15.30 2.39
N LEU A 256 -23.17 14.67 2.70
CA LEU A 256 -22.13 15.25 3.56
C LEU A 256 -21.21 16.25 2.83
N PHE A 257 -21.30 16.35 1.51
CA PHE A 257 -20.42 17.19 0.70
C PHE A 257 -20.50 18.66 1.10
N ASN A 258 -21.71 19.18 1.34
CA ASN A 258 -21.88 20.58 1.73
C ASN A 258 -21.27 20.88 3.10
N ARG A 259 -21.42 19.94 4.05
CA ARG A 259 -20.88 20.08 5.41
C ARG A 259 -19.36 20.11 5.43
N TYR A 260 -18.70 19.22 4.69
CA TYR A 260 -17.22 19.09 4.71
C TYR A 260 -16.49 19.91 3.65
N SER A 261 -17.22 20.70 2.87
CA SER A 261 -16.65 21.58 1.84
C SER A 261 -16.93 23.06 2.11
N ALA A 262 -17.53 23.39 3.26
CA ALA A 262 -17.60 24.77 3.70
C ALA A 262 -16.16 25.28 3.89
N PRO A 263 -15.81 26.47 3.37
CA PRO A 263 -14.50 27.06 3.59
C PRO A 263 -14.26 27.16 5.10
N ALA A 264 -13.11 26.66 5.57
CA ALA A 264 -12.71 26.89 6.95
C ALA A 264 -12.59 28.40 7.11
N ASN A 265 -13.47 29.00 7.92
CA ASN A 265 -13.42 30.45 8.18
C ASN A 265 -12.00 30.81 8.62
N PRO A 266 -11.28 31.69 7.90
CA PRO A 266 -9.92 32.09 8.25
C PRO A 266 -9.88 32.87 9.59
N SER A 267 -11.04 33.33 10.06
CA SER A 267 -11.25 34.05 11.30
C SER A 267 -11.60 33.09 12.46
N GLY A 268 -10.57 32.50 13.06
CA GLY A 268 -10.76 31.79 14.33
C GLY A 268 -9.55 30.99 14.78
N HIS A 269 -8.68 31.63 15.55
CA HIS A 269 -7.69 30.97 16.42
C HIS A 269 -8.32 30.06 17.51
N GLY A 270 -9.52 29.51 17.31
CA GLY A 270 -10.29 28.87 18.38
C GLY A 270 -11.16 27.72 17.92
N ARG A 271 -10.78 26.51 18.36
CA ARG A 271 -11.63 25.41 18.90
C ARG A 271 -11.22 23.99 18.49
N THR A 272 -10.33 23.80 17.51
CA THR A 272 -9.64 22.50 17.31
C THR A 272 -8.24 22.47 17.94
N ALA A 273 -7.96 23.42 18.84
CA ALA A 273 -6.77 23.46 19.69
C ALA A 273 -6.84 22.51 20.91
N GLY A 274 -7.88 21.69 21.03
CA GLY A 274 -8.12 20.82 22.19
C GLY A 274 -7.07 19.72 22.38
N ILE A 275 -6.35 19.36 21.32
CA ILE A 275 -5.14 18.55 21.41
C ILE A 275 -4.00 19.46 21.00
N ARG A 276 -3.55 20.34 21.92
CA ARG A 276 -2.26 21.00 21.78
C ARG A 276 -1.26 19.88 21.54
N ARG A 277 -0.77 19.74 20.29
CA ARG A 277 0.48 19.03 20.03
C ARG A 277 1.46 19.53 21.07
N LEU A 278 2.07 18.62 21.82
CA LEU A 278 3.08 18.91 22.83
C LEU A 278 3.92 20.10 22.36
N THR A 279 4.00 21.14 23.20
CA THR A 279 4.56 22.45 22.84
C THR A 279 5.82 22.27 22.01
N VAL A 280 5.82 22.84 20.81
CA VAL A 280 6.93 22.76 19.87
C VAL A 280 8.17 23.32 20.58
N GLY A 281 9.10 22.43 20.95
CA GLY A 281 10.34 22.81 21.63
C GLY A 281 11.26 23.62 20.71
N ARG A 282 12.39 24.09 21.24
CA ARG A 282 13.42 24.78 20.46
C ARG A 282 13.90 23.91 19.29
N CYS A 283 14.22 24.56 18.15
CA CYS A 283 14.79 23.92 16.98
C CYS A 283 16.09 23.17 17.33
N TRP A 284 16.28 21.96 16.78
CA TRP A 284 17.51 21.18 16.97
C TRP A 284 18.68 21.73 16.14
N ARG A 285 19.89 21.19 16.36
CA ARG A 285 21.07 21.49 15.54
C ARG A 285 20.87 21.18 14.05
N LEU A 286 20.02 20.19 13.74
CA LEU A 286 19.61 19.82 12.38
C LEU A 286 18.19 20.33 12.12
N PRO A 287 18.03 21.54 11.54
CA PRO A 287 16.73 22.21 11.46
C PRO A 287 15.74 21.49 10.54
N ILE A 288 16.23 20.90 9.43
CA ILE A 288 15.37 20.18 8.47
C ILE A 288 14.89 18.87 9.10
N THR A 289 15.78 18.15 9.80
CA THR A 289 15.42 16.93 10.54
C THR A 289 14.35 17.21 11.59
N TRP A 290 14.53 18.29 12.36
CA TRP A 290 13.56 18.71 13.38
C TRP A 290 12.20 19.07 12.77
N LYS A 291 12.20 19.87 11.69
CA LYS A 291 10.99 20.25 10.95
C LYS A 291 10.23 19.02 10.48
N ASP A 292 10.91 18.13 9.77
CA ASP A 292 10.26 17.00 9.12
C ASP A 292 9.74 15.98 10.14
N PHE A 293 10.51 15.73 11.20
CA PHE A 293 10.06 14.89 12.32
C PHE A 293 8.78 15.46 12.97
N LEU A 294 8.77 16.75 13.29
CA LEU A 294 7.68 17.35 14.05
C LEU A 294 6.41 17.57 13.21
N PHE A 295 6.56 18.06 11.97
CA PHE A 295 5.43 18.45 11.14
C PHE A 295 4.95 17.34 10.22
N PHE A 296 5.84 16.52 9.65
CA PHE A 296 5.46 15.47 8.71
C PHE A 296 5.27 14.12 9.38
N MET A 297 6.13 13.76 10.34
CA MET A 297 6.01 12.47 11.05
C MET A 297 5.13 12.54 12.29
N GLY A 298 4.53 13.70 12.59
CA GLY A 298 3.63 13.87 13.74
C GLY A 298 4.35 14.05 15.08
N GLY A 299 5.67 14.18 15.07
CA GLY A 299 6.49 14.52 16.22
C GLY A 299 6.45 13.47 17.35
N ARG A 300 6.69 13.95 18.58
CA ARG A 300 6.79 13.10 19.78
C ARG A 300 5.50 12.33 20.09
N SER A 301 4.34 12.94 19.86
CA SER A 301 3.05 12.29 20.11
C SER A 301 2.84 11.09 19.20
N PHE A 302 3.15 11.22 17.91
CA PHE A 302 3.00 10.09 16.99
C PHE A 302 4.04 9.00 17.24
N LEU A 303 5.27 9.39 17.61
CA LEU A 303 6.30 8.44 18.03
C LEU A 303 5.86 7.64 19.27
N LEU A 304 5.23 8.28 20.26
CA LEU A 304 4.69 7.58 21.44
C LEU A 304 3.55 6.62 21.05
N VAL A 305 2.62 7.07 20.21
CA VAL A 305 1.53 6.21 19.69
C VAL A 305 2.11 4.99 18.98
N LYS A 306 3.17 5.15 18.19
CA LYS A 306 3.88 4.02 17.57
C LYS A 306 4.52 3.09 18.59
N CYS A 307 5.24 3.62 19.57
CA CYS A 307 5.81 2.80 20.65
C CYS A 307 4.71 1.96 21.32
N CYS A 308 3.58 2.58 21.67
CA CYS A 308 2.43 1.86 22.23
C CYS A 308 1.87 0.84 21.24
N GLY A 309 1.76 1.17 19.95
CA GLY A 309 1.29 0.25 18.91
C GLY A 309 2.16 -1.00 18.77
N TYR A 310 3.49 -0.83 18.72
CA TYR A 310 4.43 -1.96 18.68
C TYR A 310 4.43 -2.77 19.98
N LEU A 311 4.29 -2.13 21.14
CA LEU A 311 4.12 -2.84 22.41
C LEU A 311 2.83 -3.66 22.45
N VAL A 312 1.71 -3.11 21.95
CA VAL A 312 0.44 -3.83 21.81
C VAL A 312 0.58 -5.00 20.83
N LEU A 313 1.32 -4.83 19.74
CA LEU A 313 1.58 -5.89 18.78
C LEU A 313 2.35 -7.05 19.43
N VAL A 314 3.47 -6.77 20.10
CA VAL A 314 4.28 -7.80 20.77
C VAL A 314 3.51 -8.47 21.90
N SER A 315 2.83 -7.68 22.75
CA SER A 315 1.99 -8.24 23.82
C SER A 315 0.81 -9.05 23.30
N GLY A 316 0.26 -8.70 22.13
CA GLY A 316 -0.75 -9.49 21.43
C GLY A 316 -0.25 -10.88 21.03
N PHE A 317 0.98 -10.98 20.52
CA PHE A 317 1.60 -12.30 20.23
C PHE A 317 1.85 -13.11 21.50
N VAL A 318 2.36 -12.48 22.56
CA VAL A 318 2.56 -13.15 23.87
C VAL A 318 1.23 -13.66 24.42
N TRP A 319 0.20 -12.82 24.35
CA TRP A 319 -1.14 -13.17 24.80
C TRP A 319 -1.73 -14.32 23.97
N PHE A 320 -1.59 -14.28 22.65
CA PHE A 320 -2.02 -15.36 21.76
C PHE A 320 -1.30 -16.68 22.04
N HIS A 321 0.01 -16.64 22.29
CA HIS A 321 0.77 -17.83 22.68
C HIS A 321 0.25 -18.42 24.01
N ARG A 322 0.07 -17.57 25.02
CA ARG A 322 -0.44 -17.98 26.34
C ARG A 322 -1.84 -18.55 26.29
N ALA A 323 -2.70 -18.04 25.41
CA ALA A 323 -4.05 -18.56 25.22
C ALA A 323 -4.03 -19.97 24.61
N ASN A 324 -3.10 -20.26 23.70
CA ASN A 324 -3.00 -21.56 23.04
C ASN A 324 -2.24 -22.61 23.86
N ALA A 325 -1.25 -22.19 24.66
CA ALA A 325 -0.41 -23.07 25.46
C ALA A 325 -0.27 -22.52 26.91
N PRO A 326 -1.30 -22.66 27.76
CA PRO A 326 -1.29 -22.05 29.09
C PRO A 326 -0.17 -22.59 30.00
N GLU A 327 0.25 -23.84 29.80
CA GLU A 327 1.30 -24.50 30.58
C GLU A 327 2.72 -24.17 30.11
N SER A 328 2.90 -23.46 28.99
CA SER A 328 4.24 -23.16 28.48
C SER A 328 4.96 -22.19 29.44
N ARG A 329 6.19 -22.55 29.84
CA ARG A 329 7.07 -21.63 30.59
C ARG A 329 7.63 -20.52 29.68
N LEU A 330 7.71 -20.80 28.39
CA LEU A 330 8.17 -19.86 27.36
C LEU A 330 7.12 -18.76 27.15
N TRP A 331 7.59 -17.53 26.95
CA TRP A 331 6.71 -16.40 26.68
C TRP A 331 6.18 -16.46 25.24
N LEU A 332 7.02 -16.91 24.32
CA LEU A 332 6.72 -17.13 22.91
C LEU A 332 7.34 -18.46 22.48
N SER A 333 6.64 -19.23 21.66
CA SER A 333 7.23 -20.34 20.91
C SER A 333 8.16 -19.82 19.83
N ASP A 334 9.11 -20.66 19.40
CA ASP A 334 10.15 -20.28 18.42
C ASP A 334 9.51 -19.89 17.07
N ASP A 335 8.51 -20.67 16.60
CA ASP A 335 7.76 -20.35 15.38
C ASP A 335 7.01 -19.00 15.49
N LEU A 336 6.43 -18.68 16.65
CA LEU A 336 5.70 -17.43 16.82
C LEU A 336 6.66 -16.24 16.93
N LEU A 337 7.87 -16.47 17.45
CA LEU A 337 8.91 -15.44 17.55
C LEU A 337 9.39 -15.04 16.18
N GLU A 338 9.71 -16.03 15.35
CA GLU A 338 10.08 -15.85 13.95
C GLU A 338 8.97 -15.12 13.17
N ASN A 339 7.72 -15.58 13.27
CA ASN A 339 6.59 -14.92 12.62
C ASN A 339 6.38 -13.48 13.12
N SER A 340 6.52 -13.23 14.43
CA SER A 340 6.39 -11.88 14.99
C SER A 340 7.49 -10.94 14.48
N PHE A 341 8.71 -11.45 14.29
CA PHE A 341 9.83 -10.71 13.72
C PHE A 341 9.54 -10.33 12.26
N TYR A 342 9.06 -11.27 11.43
CA TYR A 342 8.70 -10.99 10.04
C TYR A 342 7.54 -10.01 9.90
N ILE A 343 6.52 -10.12 10.75
CA ILE A 343 5.40 -9.17 10.77
C ILE A 343 5.89 -7.78 11.16
N ALA A 344 6.73 -7.66 12.20
CA ALA A 344 7.32 -6.38 12.59
C ALA A 344 8.20 -5.78 11.48
N ALA A 345 8.99 -6.61 10.77
CA ALA A 345 9.84 -6.21 9.66
C ALA A 345 9.00 -5.75 8.44
N GLY A 346 7.90 -6.43 8.16
CA GLY A 346 6.93 -6.05 7.14
C GLY A 346 6.27 -4.70 7.45
N ILE A 347 5.82 -4.49 8.70
CA ILE A 347 5.26 -3.19 9.12
C ILE A 347 6.31 -2.09 8.99
N MET A 348 7.54 -2.33 9.46
CA MET A 348 8.65 -1.37 9.30
C MET A 348 8.89 -1.01 7.83
N THR A 349 8.84 -2.00 6.93
CA THR A 349 8.98 -1.79 5.48
C THR A 349 7.89 -0.85 4.95
N ILE A 350 6.64 -1.10 5.31
CA ILE A 350 5.49 -0.26 4.91
C ILE A 350 5.66 1.16 5.46
N GLU A 351 6.05 1.31 6.73
CA GLU A 351 6.30 2.62 7.33
C GLU A 351 7.41 3.39 6.60
N MET A 352 8.52 2.72 6.27
CA MET A 352 9.64 3.32 5.57
C MET A 352 9.23 3.78 4.16
N LEU A 353 8.43 2.98 3.44
CA LEU A 353 7.88 3.37 2.14
C LEU A 353 6.93 4.58 2.25
N LEU A 354 6.05 4.60 3.25
CA LEU A 354 5.15 5.73 3.48
C LEU A 354 5.94 7.02 3.75
N TYR A 355 6.97 6.96 4.59
CA TYR A 355 7.83 8.11 4.88
C TYR A 355 8.67 8.56 3.69
N ALA A 356 9.26 7.61 2.97
CA ALA A 356 9.99 7.87 1.73
C ALA A 356 9.10 8.61 0.71
N SER A 357 7.85 8.17 0.55
CA SER A 357 6.91 8.76 -0.40
C SER A 357 6.52 10.21 -0.07
N HIS A 358 6.51 10.57 1.22
CA HIS A 358 6.10 11.90 1.66
C HIS A 358 7.27 12.90 1.77
N SER A 359 8.48 12.42 2.04
CA SER A 359 9.64 13.25 2.42
C SER A 359 9.98 14.36 1.41
N LEU A 360 10.08 14.01 0.12
CA LEU A 360 10.37 14.98 -0.95
C LEU A 360 9.12 15.48 -1.67
N PHE A 361 8.10 14.63 -1.75
CA PHE A 361 6.86 14.94 -2.46
C PHE A 361 6.18 16.20 -1.96
N GLN A 362 6.09 16.38 -0.63
CA GLN A 362 5.40 17.53 -0.07
C GLN A 362 6.11 18.85 -0.40
N GLU A 363 7.44 18.85 -0.40
CA GLU A 363 8.22 20.03 -0.77
C GLU A 363 8.09 20.36 -2.26
N ALA A 364 8.16 19.33 -3.11
CA ALA A 364 7.95 19.46 -4.55
C ALA A 364 6.56 20.01 -4.87
N ARG A 365 5.56 19.62 -4.08
CA ARG A 365 4.18 20.05 -4.27
C ARG A 365 3.91 21.46 -3.74
N GLN A 366 4.50 21.84 -2.62
CA GLN A 366 4.31 23.16 -2.02
C GLN A 366 5.21 24.23 -2.63
N SER A 367 6.03 23.87 -3.63
CA SER A 367 7.03 24.75 -4.25
C SER A 367 8.01 25.35 -3.23
N THR A 368 8.22 24.68 -2.10
CA THR A 368 9.14 25.08 -1.03
C THR A 368 10.58 24.64 -1.30
N ILE A 369 10.82 23.90 -2.38
CA ILE A 369 12.18 23.50 -2.78
C ILE A 369 13.07 24.73 -3.02
N ALA A 370 12.54 25.77 -3.68
CA ALA A 370 13.28 26.98 -3.96
C ALA A 370 13.66 27.73 -2.67
N THR A 371 12.75 27.79 -1.68
CA THR A 371 13.02 28.44 -0.39
C THR A 371 13.99 27.64 0.46
N LEU A 372 13.90 26.31 0.44
CA LEU A 372 14.87 25.44 1.11
C LEU A 372 16.29 25.59 0.55
N ARG A 373 16.41 25.84 -0.76
CA ARG A 373 17.70 26.06 -1.42
C ARG A 373 18.36 27.40 -1.03
N MET A 374 17.61 28.35 -0.48
CA MET A 374 18.17 29.59 0.05
C MET A 374 18.93 29.38 1.37
N LEU A 375 18.79 28.21 2.01
CA LEU A 375 19.57 27.88 3.20
C LEU A 375 21.05 27.69 2.84
N PRO A 376 21.99 28.12 3.70
CA PRO A 376 23.43 27.94 3.48
C PRO A 376 23.87 26.50 3.79
N ILE A 377 23.18 25.52 3.23
CA ILE A 377 23.39 24.08 3.43
C ILE A 377 23.48 23.42 2.05
N SER A 378 24.43 22.52 1.86
CA SER A 378 24.56 21.77 0.61
C SER A 378 23.32 20.89 0.36
N THR A 379 22.98 20.67 -0.92
CA THR A 379 21.83 19.82 -1.31
C THR A 379 21.93 18.41 -0.71
N SER A 380 23.12 17.82 -0.69
CA SER A 380 23.37 16.50 -0.11
C SER A 380 23.11 16.50 1.40
N ALA A 381 23.58 17.51 2.13
CA ALA A 381 23.32 17.63 3.57
C ALA A 381 21.83 17.84 3.86
N MET A 382 21.10 18.57 3.00
CA MET A 382 19.64 18.69 3.13
C MET A 382 18.93 17.35 2.93
N LEU A 383 19.27 16.59 1.89
CA LEU A 383 18.72 15.26 1.65
C LEU A 383 19.06 14.29 2.80
N LEU A 384 20.29 14.32 3.31
CA LEU A 384 20.70 13.53 4.47
C LEU A 384 19.92 13.90 5.73
N GLN A 385 19.66 15.19 5.98
CA GLN A 385 18.80 15.62 7.09
C GLN A 385 17.36 15.13 6.96
N LYS A 386 16.84 15.00 5.73
CA LYS A 386 15.52 14.39 5.48
C LYS A 386 15.54 12.89 5.75
N VAL A 387 16.58 12.16 5.33
CA VAL A 387 16.75 10.74 5.67
C VAL A 387 16.85 10.57 7.19
N ALA A 388 17.61 11.43 7.88
CA ALA A 388 17.73 11.40 9.32
C ALA A 388 16.37 11.60 10.02
N ALA A 389 15.48 12.44 9.49
CA ALA A 389 14.12 12.58 10.01
C ALA A 389 13.37 11.24 9.94
N VAL A 390 13.45 10.56 8.78
CA VAL A 390 12.82 9.25 8.55
C VAL A 390 13.36 8.21 9.52
N MET A 391 14.67 8.18 9.73
CA MET A 391 15.30 7.26 10.69
C MET A 391 14.79 7.49 12.11
N VAL A 392 14.63 8.75 12.55
CA VAL A 392 14.06 9.06 13.87
C VAL A 392 12.62 8.56 13.99
N GLY A 393 11.81 8.68 12.93
CA GLY A 393 10.43 8.17 12.89
C GLY A 393 10.31 6.64 12.89
N LEU A 394 11.38 5.93 12.55
CA LEU A 394 11.45 4.46 12.50
C LEU A 394 12.07 3.82 13.76
N ILE A 395 12.56 4.63 14.72
CA ILE A 395 13.17 4.13 15.96
C ILE A 395 12.31 3.07 16.67
N PRO A 396 10.98 3.23 16.88
CA PRO A 396 10.18 2.22 17.58
C PRO A 396 10.17 0.86 16.88
N SER A 397 10.14 0.87 15.55
CA SER A 397 10.12 -0.32 14.70
C SER A 397 11.46 -1.05 14.76
N PHE A 398 12.57 -0.30 14.67
CA PHE A 398 13.92 -0.84 14.85
C PHE A 398 14.14 -1.43 16.25
N ILE A 399 13.73 -0.72 17.31
CA ILE A 399 13.84 -1.22 18.68
C ILE A 399 13.06 -2.52 18.83
N THR A 400 11.87 -2.61 18.26
CA THR A 400 11.06 -3.83 18.34
C THR A 400 11.74 -5.01 17.67
N LEU A 401 12.32 -4.82 16.48
CA LEU A 401 13.09 -5.87 15.80
C LEU A 401 14.31 -6.31 16.60
N ILE A 402 15.05 -5.36 17.19
CA ILE A 402 16.20 -5.66 18.06
C ILE A 402 15.75 -6.44 19.29
N VAL A 403 14.66 -6.03 19.95
CA VAL A 403 14.12 -6.73 21.13
C VAL A 403 13.70 -8.16 20.78
N LEU A 404 13.00 -8.37 19.65
CA LEU A 404 12.59 -9.71 19.20
C LEU A 404 13.81 -10.58 18.86
N PHE A 405 14.82 -10.03 18.18
CA PHE A 405 16.06 -10.74 17.86
C PHE A 405 16.87 -11.11 19.12
N CYS A 406 17.05 -10.15 20.04
CA CYS A 406 17.79 -10.36 21.28
C CYS A 406 17.07 -11.28 22.28
N TRP A 407 15.76 -11.46 22.16
CA TRP A 407 14.99 -12.33 23.06
C TRP A 407 15.48 -13.77 23.04
N ARG A 408 15.62 -14.36 21.84
CA ARG A 408 16.24 -15.68 21.63
C ARG A 408 17.01 -15.68 20.31
N PRO A 409 18.27 -15.18 20.29
CA PRO A 409 19.06 -15.13 19.06
C PRO A 409 19.33 -16.51 18.48
N GLN A 410 19.33 -17.57 19.32
CA GLN A 410 19.54 -18.95 18.88
C GLN A 410 18.52 -19.42 17.84
N VAL A 411 17.26 -18.97 17.92
CA VAL A 411 16.22 -19.37 16.95
C VAL A 411 16.59 -18.86 15.56
N PHE A 412 17.05 -17.61 15.48
CA PHE A 412 17.46 -16.99 14.22
C PHE A 412 18.83 -17.50 13.72
N LEU A 413 19.77 -17.70 14.63
CA LEU A 413 21.12 -18.20 14.30
C LEU A 413 21.13 -19.69 13.93
N ALA A 414 20.15 -20.47 14.37
CA ALA A 414 19.99 -21.87 13.97
C ALA A 414 19.40 -22.01 12.55
N ASN A 415 18.79 -20.95 12.02
CA ASN A 415 18.30 -20.92 10.65
C ASN A 415 19.43 -20.43 9.73
N ASP A 416 20.05 -21.36 9.01
CA ASP A 416 21.17 -21.08 8.10
C ASP A 416 20.83 -20.03 7.02
N ASP A 417 19.54 -19.88 6.70
CA ASP A 417 19.03 -18.94 5.69
C ASP A 417 18.69 -17.57 6.27
N PHE A 418 18.75 -17.38 7.60
CA PHE A 418 18.34 -16.13 8.25
C PHE A 418 19.15 -14.93 7.77
N ALA A 419 20.48 -15.07 7.70
CA ALA A 419 21.35 -13.99 7.23
C ALA A 419 21.06 -13.60 5.77
N GLU A 420 20.79 -14.61 4.92
CA GLU A 420 20.47 -14.45 3.51
C GLU A 420 19.14 -13.73 3.32
N MET A 421 18.12 -14.15 4.06
CA MET A 421 16.80 -13.53 4.06
C MET A 421 16.82 -12.10 4.62
N VAL A 422 17.56 -11.83 5.71
CA VAL A 422 17.71 -10.45 6.24
C VAL A 422 18.43 -9.56 5.24
N ALA A 423 19.47 -10.06 4.56
CA ALA A 423 20.16 -9.32 3.50
C ALA A 423 19.23 -9.04 2.31
N ALA A 424 18.48 -10.03 1.84
CA ALA A 424 17.50 -9.88 0.77
C ALA A 424 16.39 -8.89 1.14
N TRP A 425 15.87 -8.97 2.37
CA TRP A 425 14.89 -8.02 2.90
C TRP A 425 15.46 -6.61 2.98
N GLY A 426 16.65 -6.44 3.55
CA GLY A 426 17.32 -5.13 3.63
C GLY A 426 17.50 -4.52 2.25
N PHE A 427 17.98 -5.30 1.29
CA PHE A 427 18.09 -4.86 -0.10
C PHE A 427 16.74 -4.44 -0.70
N PHE A 428 15.70 -5.27 -0.54
CA PHE A 428 14.36 -4.95 -1.02
C PHE A 428 13.83 -3.64 -0.43
N VAL A 429 14.03 -3.42 0.86
CA VAL A 429 13.61 -2.18 1.55
C VAL A 429 14.39 -0.98 1.01
N PHE A 430 15.72 -1.08 0.86
CA PHE A 430 16.53 0.01 0.32
C PHE A 430 16.15 0.34 -1.13
N LEU A 431 16.01 -0.66 -1.99
CA LEU A 431 15.60 -0.48 -3.38
C LEU A 431 14.22 0.17 -3.47
N SER A 432 13.25 -0.40 -2.75
CA SER A 432 11.86 0.07 -2.81
C SER A 432 11.71 1.48 -2.28
N THR A 433 12.50 1.86 -1.26
CA THR A 433 12.47 3.21 -0.69
C THR A 433 13.09 4.24 -1.61
N HIS A 434 14.24 3.96 -2.25
CA HIS A 434 14.83 4.85 -3.26
C HIS A 434 13.93 5.00 -4.47
N LEU A 435 13.35 3.91 -4.95
CA LEU A 435 12.37 3.92 -6.04
C LEU A 435 11.14 4.75 -5.66
N THR A 436 10.64 4.63 -4.43
CA THR A 436 9.53 5.42 -3.92
C THR A 436 9.88 6.91 -3.89
N VAL A 437 11.06 7.28 -3.39
CA VAL A 437 11.53 8.68 -3.39
C VAL A 437 11.62 9.22 -4.81
N LEU A 438 12.21 8.47 -5.74
CA LEU A 438 12.33 8.84 -7.14
C LEU A 438 10.95 9.07 -7.78
N LEU A 439 10.05 8.09 -7.66
CA LEU A 439 8.70 8.18 -8.22
C LEU A 439 7.86 9.29 -7.58
N SER A 440 8.15 9.66 -6.33
CA SER A 440 7.51 10.80 -5.65
C SER A 440 7.89 12.16 -6.25
N LEU A 441 9.05 12.26 -6.91
CA LEU A 441 9.47 13.47 -7.64
C LEU A 441 8.88 13.57 -9.05
N TYR A 442 8.42 12.44 -9.61
CA TYR A 442 7.85 12.37 -10.95
C TYR A 442 6.32 12.37 -10.94
N THR A 443 5.72 11.65 -10.01
CA THR A 443 4.28 11.43 -9.97
C THR A 443 3.66 12.22 -8.82
N ARG A 444 2.51 12.83 -9.09
CA ARG A 444 1.83 13.65 -8.08
C ARG A 444 1.12 12.84 -7.00
N TRP A 445 0.65 11.63 -7.28
CA TRP A 445 -0.32 10.97 -6.38
C TRP A 445 -0.23 9.44 -6.33
N ALA A 446 0.54 8.84 -7.22
CA ALA A 446 0.64 7.40 -7.36
C ALA A 446 2.02 6.86 -6.96
N ALA A 447 2.87 7.68 -6.33
CA ALA A 447 4.27 7.34 -6.08
C ALA A 447 4.43 6.03 -5.32
N LEU A 448 3.71 5.85 -4.21
CA LEU A 448 3.80 4.65 -3.39
C LEU A 448 3.16 3.41 -4.04
N PRO A 449 1.91 3.45 -4.55
CA PRO A 449 1.35 2.34 -5.32
C PRO A 449 2.22 1.91 -6.49
N LEU A 450 2.73 2.89 -7.24
CA LEU A 450 3.58 2.64 -8.40
C LEU A 450 4.93 2.09 -7.98
N ALA A 451 5.50 2.57 -6.86
CA ALA A 451 6.72 2.03 -6.31
C ALA A 451 6.55 0.59 -5.88
N ILE A 452 5.46 0.22 -5.20
CA ILE A 452 5.16 -1.17 -4.81
C ILE A 452 4.97 -2.03 -6.06
N LEU A 453 4.23 -1.52 -7.06
CA LEU A 453 3.97 -2.23 -8.31
C LEU A 453 5.24 -2.48 -9.11
N ILE A 454 6.16 -1.52 -9.15
CA ILE A 454 7.44 -1.65 -9.87
C ILE A 454 8.47 -2.41 -9.03
N SER A 455 8.46 -2.28 -7.70
CA SER A 455 9.42 -2.95 -6.83
C SER A 455 9.25 -4.46 -6.85
N LEU A 456 8.04 -4.98 -7.06
CA LEU A 456 7.79 -6.42 -7.12
C LEU A 456 8.51 -7.11 -8.31
N PRO A 457 8.30 -6.70 -9.58
CA PRO A 457 9.05 -7.27 -10.71
C PRO A 457 10.52 -6.89 -10.64
N THR A 458 10.87 -5.70 -10.14
CA THR A 458 12.28 -5.33 -9.96
C THR A 458 12.95 -6.26 -8.95
N PHE A 459 12.28 -6.63 -7.86
CA PHE A 459 12.81 -7.59 -6.90
C PHE A 459 12.92 -8.99 -7.49
N LEU A 460 11.96 -9.41 -8.32
CA LEU A 460 12.07 -10.71 -9.00
C LEU A 460 13.23 -10.76 -9.99
N CYS A 461 13.46 -9.70 -10.78
CA CYS A 461 14.57 -9.67 -11.75
C CYS A 461 15.92 -9.43 -11.08
N VAL A 462 15.97 -8.43 -10.20
CA VAL A 462 17.22 -7.96 -9.58
C VAL A 462 17.53 -8.78 -8.34
N GLY A 463 16.55 -8.98 -7.46
CA GLY A 463 16.72 -9.73 -6.21
C GLY A 463 17.05 -11.21 -6.45
N SER A 464 16.50 -11.85 -7.48
CA SER A 464 16.92 -13.22 -7.84
C SER A 464 18.38 -13.26 -8.30
N ALA A 465 18.83 -12.29 -9.09
CA ALA A 465 20.23 -12.16 -9.47
C ALA A 465 21.13 -11.89 -8.25
N CYS A 466 20.67 -11.09 -7.28
CA CYS A 466 21.37 -10.88 -6.01
C CYS A 466 21.53 -12.18 -5.22
N VAL A 467 20.45 -12.96 -5.07
CA VAL A 467 20.48 -14.23 -4.34
C VAL A 467 21.39 -15.24 -5.06
N ALA A 468 21.33 -15.31 -6.39
CA ALA A 468 22.22 -16.14 -7.19
C ALA A 468 23.70 -15.75 -7.00
N LEU A 469 24.02 -14.45 -7.02
CA LEU A 469 25.37 -13.94 -6.80
C LEU A 469 25.86 -14.25 -5.37
N MET A 470 24.98 -14.15 -4.38
CA MET A 470 25.28 -14.51 -2.99
C MET A 470 25.60 -16.00 -2.85
N ASN A 471 24.82 -16.88 -3.50
CA ASN A 471 25.09 -18.31 -3.51
C ASN A 471 26.43 -18.65 -4.22
N LEU A 472 26.75 -17.94 -5.29
CA LEU A 472 28.03 -18.12 -6.01
C LEU A 472 29.21 -17.67 -5.16
N THR A 473 29.11 -16.53 -4.47
CA THR A 473 30.18 -16.04 -3.58
C THR A 473 30.34 -16.92 -2.34
N LYS A 474 29.24 -17.43 -1.78
CA LYS A 474 29.23 -18.39 -0.66
C LYS A 474 29.94 -19.69 -1.05
N THR A 475 29.62 -20.26 -2.21
CA THR A 475 30.27 -21.50 -2.70
C THR A 475 31.75 -21.28 -3.00
N ALA A 476 32.11 -20.17 -3.64
CA ALA A 476 33.51 -19.82 -3.89
C ALA A 476 34.30 -19.65 -2.58
N ALA A 477 33.77 -18.92 -1.60
CA ALA A 477 34.43 -18.75 -0.30
C ALA A 477 34.55 -20.07 0.48
N ALA A 478 33.55 -20.95 0.37
CA ALA A 478 33.59 -22.30 0.95
C ALA A 478 34.69 -23.16 0.32
N THR A 479 34.90 -23.10 -1.00
CA THR A 479 36.01 -23.83 -1.66
C THR A 479 37.40 -23.37 -1.20
N HIS A 480 37.52 -22.16 -0.65
CA HIS A 480 38.77 -21.62 -0.12
C HIS A 480 38.88 -21.72 1.40
N ASN A 481 38.00 -22.46 2.09
CA ASN A 481 37.98 -22.61 3.55
C ASN A 481 37.97 -21.28 4.32
N ILE A 482 37.33 -20.25 3.77
CA ILE A 482 37.22 -18.94 4.42
C ILE A 482 36.12 -19.01 5.50
N SER A 483 36.51 -18.92 6.77
CA SER A 483 35.56 -18.71 7.87
C SER A 483 34.76 -17.44 7.61
N ASN A 484 33.43 -17.49 7.73
CA ASN A 484 32.49 -16.38 7.45
C ASN A 484 32.18 -16.09 5.97
N ALA A 485 32.28 -17.11 5.10
CA ALA A 485 31.86 -17.05 3.70
C ALA A 485 30.51 -16.35 3.45
N GLN A 486 29.51 -16.57 4.31
CA GLN A 486 28.18 -15.96 4.22
C GLN A 486 28.23 -14.43 4.30
N TRP A 487 28.92 -13.87 5.29
CA TRP A 487 29.00 -12.42 5.50
C TRP A 487 29.78 -11.71 4.40
N ILE A 488 30.81 -12.37 3.85
CA ILE A 488 31.54 -11.87 2.69
C ILE A 488 30.61 -11.82 1.47
N GLY A 489 29.83 -12.87 1.23
CA GLY A 489 28.84 -12.90 0.14
C GLY A 489 27.81 -11.78 0.25
N VAL A 490 27.27 -11.56 1.45
CA VAL A 490 26.35 -10.44 1.73
C VAL A 490 27.01 -9.08 1.46
N GLY A 491 28.25 -8.87 1.92
CA GLY A 491 29.00 -7.63 1.72
C GLY A 491 29.28 -7.35 0.24
N VAL A 492 29.77 -8.35 -0.50
CA VAL A 492 30.05 -8.23 -1.94
C VAL A 492 28.78 -7.92 -2.71
N ASN A 493 27.69 -8.63 -2.43
CA ASN A 493 26.40 -8.41 -3.06
C ASN A 493 25.89 -6.98 -2.80
N PHE A 494 25.96 -6.52 -1.54
CA PHE A 494 25.54 -5.16 -1.19
C PHE A 494 26.32 -4.09 -1.96
N VAL A 495 27.65 -4.24 -2.11
CA VAL A 495 28.48 -3.30 -2.88
C VAL A 495 28.06 -3.27 -4.34
N TRP A 496 27.93 -4.43 -4.99
CA TRP A 496 27.53 -4.49 -6.40
C TRP A 496 26.15 -3.90 -6.64
N MET A 497 25.21 -4.19 -5.73
CA MET A 497 23.86 -3.65 -5.79
C MET A 497 23.81 -2.15 -5.57
N TRP A 498 24.62 -1.65 -4.64
CA TRP A 498 24.74 -0.22 -4.44
C TRP A 498 25.30 0.47 -5.69
N VAL A 499 26.39 -0.06 -6.27
CA VAL A 499 27.04 0.54 -7.45
C VAL A 499 26.13 0.53 -8.68
N PHE A 500 25.49 -0.59 -9.01
CA PHE A 500 24.76 -0.73 -10.27
C PHE A 500 23.30 -0.29 -10.21
N VAL A 501 22.67 -0.32 -9.03
CA VAL A 501 21.22 -0.06 -8.91
C VAL A 501 20.94 1.18 -8.07
N LEU A 502 21.50 1.28 -6.86
CA LEU A 502 21.16 2.38 -5.96
C LEU A 502 21.84 3.70 -6.36
N LEU A 503 23.13 3.69 -6.69
CA LEU A 503 23.90 4.88 -7.03
C LEU A 503 23.30 5.62 -8.25
N PRO A 504 22.91 4.97 -9.37
CA PRO A 504 22.23 5.66 -10.46
C PRO A 504 20.89 6.29 -10.04
N MET A 505 20.12 5.62 -9.18
CA MET A 505 18.87 6.18 -8.64
C MET A 505 19.13 7.40 -7.75
N GLU A 506 20.11 7.34 -6.86
CA GLU A 506 20.52 8.45 -5.99
C GLU A 506 20.96 9.67 -6.83
N LEU A 507 21.78 9.46 -7.86
CA LEU A 507 22.20 10.52 -8.78
C LEU A 507 21.00 11.13 -9.51
N GLU A 508 20.04 10.33 -9.97
CA GLU A 508 18.84 10.84 -10.64
C GLU A 508 17.91 11.60 -9.68
N ILE A 509 17.77 11.15 -8.43
CA ILE A 509 17.04 11.88 -7.38
C ILE A 509 17.67 13.27 -7.18
N ILE A 510 19.00 13.35 -7.05
CA ILE A 510 19.73 14.61 -6.88
C ILE A 510 19.56 15.51 -8.12
N ASN A 511 19.71 14.96 -9.32
CA ASN A 511 19.55 15.70 -10.57
C ASN A 511 18.13 16.23 -10.75
N ARG A 512 17.12 15.42 -10.42
CA ARG A 512 15.72 15.83 -10.50
C ARG A 512 15.39 16.90 -9.46
N TRP A 513 15.87 16.74 -8.24
CA TRP A 513 15.74 17.74 -7.18
C TRP A 513 16.35 19.08 -7.58
N ASN A 514 17.57 19.05 -8.13
CA ASN A 514 18.26 20.25 -8.62
C ASN A 514 17.49 20.93 -9.78
N ARG A 515 16.88 20.16 -10.69
CA ARG A 515 16.04 20.72 -11.77
C ARG A 515 14.77 21.38 -11.23
N LEU A 516 14.10 20.75 -10.28
CA LEU A 516 12.88 21.30 -9.66
C LEU A 516 13.17 22.58 -8.88
N SER A 517 14.31 22.66 -8.20
CA SER A 517 14.70 23.85 -7.43
C SER A 517 15.08 25.08 -8.26
N ARG A 518 15.28 24.93 -9.58
CA ARG A 518 15.61 26.04 -10.50
C ARG A 518 14.37 26.63 -11.18
N ARG A 519 13.24 25.93 -11.11
CA ARG A 519 11.95 26.39 -11.61
C ARG A 519 11.22 27.12 -10.49
#